data_AF-A0AAN1U9Q2-F1
#
_entry.id   AF-A0AAN1U9Q2-F1
#
_cell.length_a   1.000
_cell.length_b   1.000
_cell.length_c   1.000
_cell.angle_alpha   90.00
_cell.angle_beta   90.00
_cell.angle_gamma   90.00
#
_symmetry.space_group_name_H-M   'P 1'
#
loop_
_entity.id
_entity.type
_entity.pdbx_description
1 polymer ?
#
loop_
_entity_poly.entity_id
_entity_poly.type
_entity_poly.pdbx_seq_one_letter_code
_entity_poly.pdbx_strand_id
1 'polypeptide(L)'
;MSNLTMERSYVTDLLVTALLEASVGQIVHYKDLQTLVNHDVQGRHRYLLERARYICMKKHKRAFTTVMNVGLQRTAAEDLVKLGKGQIKRVRNAAKKGAVIMDTVQRTDLTEQQALEHDATRGILAAIQTASKPRKNTNASRSNADPQVKL
;
A
#
# COMPACT_ATOMS: atom_id res chain seq x y z
N MET A 1 -21.00 22.58 -7.66
CA MET A 1 -20.49 21.22 -7.94
C MET A 1 -21.08 20.75 -9.25
N SER A 2 -20.28 20.20 -10.17
CA SER A 2 -20.78 19.70 -11.46
C SER A 2 -21.42 18.31 -11.32
N ASN A 3 -22.43 17.97 -12.14
CA ASN A 3 -23.12 16.67 -12.11
C ASN A 3 -22.17 15.47 -12.21
N LEU A 4 -21.11 15.59 -13.02
CA LEU A 4 -20.03 14.61 -13.16
C LEU A 4 -19.29 14.32 -11.84
N THR A 5 -19.18 15.31 -10.95
CA THR A 5 -18.52 15.13 -9.65
C THR A 5 -19.40 14.33 -8.70
N MET A 6 -20.72 14.57 -8.73
CA MET A 6 -21.70 13.87 -7.90
C MET A 6 -21.84 12.41 -8.31
N GLU A 7 -21.91 12.15 -9.62
CA GLU A 7 -21.98 10.79 -10.19
C GLU A 7 -20.76 9.93 -9.78
N ARG A 8 -19.55 10.47 -9.90
CA ARG A 8 -18.32 9.79 -9.46
C ARG A 8 -18.29 9.50 -7.97
N SER A 9 -18.83 10.40 -7.16
CA SER A 9 -18.94 10.20 -5.71
C SER A 9 -19.88 9.04 -5.41
N TYR A 10 -21.07 9.05 -6.02
CA TYR A 10 -22.07 8.00 -5.82
C TYR A 10 -21.59 6.61 -6.25
N VAL A 11 -20.97 6.50 -7.43
CA VAL A 11 -20.38 5.24 -7.90
C VAL A 11 -19.33 4.70 -6.95
N THR A 12 -18.47 5.59 -6.42
CA THR A 12 -17.45 5.19 -5.45
C THR A 12 -18.10 4.67 -4.17
N ASP A 13 -19.16 5.32 -3.69
CA ASP A 13 -19.86 4.91 -2.47
C ASP A 13 -20.55 3.55 -2.63
N LEU A 14 -21.17 3.27 -3.79
CA LEU A 14 -21.71 1.94 -4.10
C LEU A 14 -20.62 0.85 -4.06
N LEU A 15 -19.46 1.11 -4.66
CA LEU A 15 -18.33 0.17 -4.63
C LEU A 15 -17.82 -0.03 -3.19
N VAL A 16 -17.81 1.02 -2.36
CA VAL A 16 -17.43 0.90 -0.95
C VAL A 16 -18.41 -0.02 -0.22
N THR A 17 -19.72 0.20 -0.36
CA THR A 17 -20.75 -0.64 0.27
C THR A 17 -20.58 -2.11 -0.11
N ALA A 18 -20.46 -2.43 -1.41
CA ALA A 18 -20.28 -3.79 -1.88
C ALA A 18 -19.00 -4.45 -1.32
N LEU A 19 -17.90 -3.70 -1.22
CA LEU A 19 -16.67 -4.22 -0.60
C LEU A 19 -16.84 -4.45 0.91
N LEU A 20 -17.58 -3.60 1.62
CA LEU A 20 -17.81 -3.75 3.06
C LEU A 20 -18.73 -4.92 3.41
N GLU A 21 -19.47 -5.48 2.47
CA GLU A 21 -20.26 -6.70 2.71
C GLU A 21 -19.40 -7.97 2.68
N ALA A 22 -18.22 -7.92 2.06
CA ALA A 22 -17.34 -9.08 1.94
C ALA A 22 -16.80 -9.55 3.30
N SER A 23 -16.90 -10.85 3.56
CA SER A 23 -16.27 -11.54 4.70
C SER A 23 -14.77 -11.73 4.49
N VAL A 24 -14.02 -11.99 5.56
CA VAL A 24 -12.55 -12.22 5.45
C VAL A 24 -12.28 -13.42 4.55
N GLY A 25 -11.37 -13.28 3.58
CA GLY A 25 -11.07 -14.32 2.59
C GLY A 25 -12.08 -14.40 1.43
N GLN A 26 -13.24 -13.76 1.52
CA GLN A 26 -14.21 -13.72 0.43
C GLN A 26 -13.69 -12.85 -0.71
N ILE A 27 -13.92 -13.31 -1.94
CA ILE A 27 -13.61 -12.59 -3.17
C ILE A 27 -14.86 -11.88 -3.67
N VAL A 28 -14.74 -10.59 -3.91
CA VAL A 28 -15.74 -9.80 -4.66
C VAL A 28 -15.28 -9.75 -6.11
N HIS A 29 -16.03 -10.37 -7.03
CA HIS A 29 -15.61 -10.49 -8.41
C HIS A 29 -15.69 -9.17 -9.17
N TYR A 30 -14.78 -8.96 -10.11
CA TYR A 30 -14.82 -7.78 -10.98
C TYR A 30 -16.11 -7.70 -11.79
N LYS A 31 -16.62 -8.85 -12.24
CA LYS A 31 -17.89 -8.94 -12.97
C LYS A 31 -19.04 -8.33 -12.18
N ASP A 32 -19.18 -8.71 -10.91
CA ASP A 32 -20.27 -8.22 -10.05
C ASP A 32 -20.13 -6.71 -9.80
N LEU A 33 -18.90 -6.24 -9.57
CA LEU A 33 -18.63 -4.81 -9.41
C LEU A 33 -18.93 -4.01 -10.69
N GLN A 34 -18.56 -4.51 -11.87
CA GLN A 34 -18.86 -3.87 -13.15
C GLN A 34 -20.38 -3.81 -13.38
N THR A 35 -21.10 -4.90 -13.09
CA THR A 35 -22.56 -4.94 -13.20
C THR A 35 -23.23 -3.96 -12.23
N LEU A 36 -22.73 -3.84 -11.00
CA LEU A 36 -23.28 -2.95 -9.98
C LEU A 36 -23.23 -1.48 -10.40
N VAL A 37 -22.14 -1.04 -11.02
CA VAL A 37 -21.93 0.39 -11.33
C VAL A 37 -22.01 0.72 -12.82
N ASN A 38 -22.20 -0.28 -13.69
CA ASN A 38 -22.17 -0.13 -15.15
C ASN A 38 -20.91 0.61 -15.68
N HIS A 39 -19.77 0.39 -15.04
CA HIS A 39 -18.48 0.95 -15.43
C HIS A 39 -17.42 -0.13 -15.53
N ASP A 40 -16.51 0.01 -16.49
CA ASP A 40 -15.31 -0.82 -16.57
C ASP A 40 -14.32 -0.48 -15.44
N VAL A 41 -14.46 -1.16 -14.30
CA VAL A 41 -13.61 -1.00 -13.10
C VAL A 41 -12.22 -1.66 -13.21
N GLN A 42 -11.92 -2.37 -14.29
CA GLN A 42 -10.61 -2.98 -14.52
C GLN A 42 -9.75 -2.15 -15.48
N GLY A 43 -10.37 -1.51 -16.47
CA GLY A 43 -9.71 -0.63 -17.44
C GLY A 43 -10.03 0.84 -17.18
N ARG A 44 -10.94 1.41 -18.00
CA ARG A 44 -11.13 2.86 -18.14
C ARG A 44 -11.50 3.57 -16.84
N HIS A 45 -12.27 2.92 -15.97
CA HIS A 45 -12.78 3.49 -14.72
C HIS A 45 -12.14 2.86 -13.48
N ARG A 46 -10.97 2.23 -13.63
CA ARG A 46 -10.24 1.59 -12.53
C ARG A 46 -9.99 2.50 -11.33
N TYR A 47 -9.82 3.81 -11.55
CA TYR A 47 -9.61 4.79 -10.50
C TYR A 47 -10.78 4.84 -9.47
N LEU A 48 -12.01 4.55 -9.87
CA LEU A 48 -13.17 4.49 -8.98
C LEU A 48 -13.02 3.37 -7.96
N LEU A 49 -12.63 2.19 -8.43
CA LEU A 49 -12.39 1.03 -7.56
C LEU A 49 -11.15 1.20 -6.69
N GLU A 50 -10.09 1.82 -7.20
CA GLU A 50 -8.92 2.18 -6.39
C GLU A 50 -9.29 3.15 -5.27
N ARG A 51 -10.15 4.14 -5.56
CA ARG A 51 -10.66 5.07 -4.56
C ARG A 51 -11.52 4.37 -3.51
N ALA A 52 -12.42 3.48 -3.92
CA ALA A 52 -13.25 2.70 -3.00
C ALA A 52 -12.40 1.83 -2.06
N ARG A 53 -11.38 1.13 -2.59
CA ARG A 53 -10.41 0.36 -1.80
C ARG A 53 -9.66 1.24 -0.79
N TYR A 54 -9.23 2.42 -1.21
CA TYR A 54 -8.56 3.37 -0.33
C TYR A 54 -9.48 3.82 0.83
N ILE A 55 -10.76 4.10 0.54
CA ILE A 55 -11.75 4.46 1.56
C ILE A 55 -11.95 3.30 2.55
N CYS A 56 -12.15 2.08 2.05
CA CYS A 56 -12.27 0.87 2.88
C CYS A 56 -11.07 0.70 3.83
N MET A 57 -9.85 0.89 3.31
CA MET A 57 -8.63 0.77 4.10
C MET A 57 -8.51 1.89 5.15
N LYS A 58 -8.71 3.15 4.75
CA LYS A 58 -8.45 4.30 5.63
C LYS A 58 -9.53 4.48 6.70
N LYS A 59 -10.81 4.44 6.29
CA LYS A 59 -11.97 4.70 7.16
C LYS A 59 -12.44 3.46 7.91
N HIS A 60 -12.47 2.31 7.24
CA HIS A 60 -13.06 1.08 7.80
C HIS A 60 -12.02 0.04 8.24
N LYS A 61 -10.71 0.33 8.06
CA LYS A 61 -9.60 -0.57 8.41
C LYS A 61 -9.70 -1.95 7.73
N ARG A 62 -10.29 -2.00 6.54
CA ARG A 62 -10.41 -3.23 5.73
C ARG A 62 -9.51 -3.14 4.51
N ALA A 63 -8.54 -4.04 4.43
CA ALA A 63 -7.68 -4.15 3.26
C ALA A 63 -8.20 -5.22 2.30
N PHE A 64 -7.91 -5.01 1.01
CA PHE A 64 -8.25 -5.93 -0.06
C PHE A 64 -7.03 -6.24 -0.91
N THR A 65 -6.79 -7.52 -1.13
CA THR A 65 -5.75 -8.03 -2.02
C THR A 65 -6.37 -8.32 -3.38
N THR A 66 -5.62 -8.07 -4.45
CA THR A 66 -6.06 -8.39 -5.80
C THR A 66 -5.82 -9.86 -6.09
N VAL A 67 -6.87 -10.56 -6.52
CA VAL A 67 -6.77 -11.87 -7.16
C VAL A 67 -6.82 -11.62 -8.66
N MET A 68 -5.70 -11.89 -9.35
CA MET A 68 -5.50 -11.52 -10.75
C MET A 68 -6.64 -12.04 -11.63
N ASN A 69 -7.23 -11.15 -12.43
CA ASN A 69 -8.36 -11.43 -13.33
C ASN A 69 -9.63 -11.98 -12.68
N VAL A 70 -9.70 -12.06 -11.35
CA VAL A 70 -10.87 -12.58 -10.63
C VAL A 70 -11.59 -11.47 -9.89
N GLY A 71 -10.89 -10.74 -9.02
CA GLY A 71 -11.55 -9.76 -8.15
C GLY A 71 -10.67 -9.25 -7.01
N LEU A 72 -11.35 -8.79 -5.97
CA LEU A 72 -10.74 -8.29 -4.75
C LEU A 72 -11.12 -9.20 -3.58
N GLN A 73 -10.10 -9.79 -2.95
CA GLN A 73 -10.28 -10.60 -1.75
C GLN A 73 -10.12 -9.73 -0.51
N ARG A 74 -11.04 -9.81 0.45
CA ARG A 74 -10.82 -9.19 1.77
C ARG A 74 -9.65 -9.89 2.45
N THR A 75 -8.59 -9.14 2.69
CA THR A 75 -7.30 -9.71 3.12
C THR A 75 -7.39 -10.34 4.49
N ALA A 76 -6.93 -11.59 4.62
CA ALA A 76 -6.80 -12.28 5.90
C ALA A 76 -5.66 -11.71 6.75
N ALA A 77 -5.73 -11.87 8.08
CA ALA A 77 -4.76 -11.29 9.01
C ALA A 77 -3.31 -11.72 8.71
N GLU A 78 -3.11 -13.00 8.38
CA GLU A 78 -1.79 -13.55 8.04
C GLU A 78 -1.17 -12.83 6.82
N ASP A 79 -1.99 -12.54 5.81
CA ASP A 79 -1.53 -11.87 4.60
C ASP A 79 -1.29 -10.38 4.81
N LEU A 80 -1.96 -9.74 5.78
CA LEU A 80 -1.63 -8.37 6.18
C LEU A 80 -0.19 -8.26 6.70
N VAL A 81 0.26 -9.23 7.49
CA VAL A 81 1.65 -9.28 7.99
C VAL A 81 2.64 -9.41 6.82
N LYS A 82 2.33 -10.28 5.85
CA LYS A 82 3.16 -10.45 4.64
C LYS A 82 3.19 -9.16 3.80
N LEU A 83 2.05 -8.49 3.63
CA LEU A 83 1.94 -7.22 2.92
C LEU A 83 2.80 -6.13 3.58
N GLY A 84 2.75 -6.01 4.91
CA GLY A 84 3.57 -5.07 5.67
C GLY A 84 5.07 -5.29 5.45
N LYS A 85 5.53 -6.56 5.53
CA LYS A 85 6.91 -6.93 5.20
C LYS A 85 7.29 -6.56 3.77
N GLY A 86 6.37 -6.77 2.82
CA GLY A 86 6.53 -6.38 1.43
C GLY A 86 6.70 -4.86 1.25
N GLN A 87 5.93 -4.04 1.97
CA GLN A 87 6.07 -2.57 1.94
C GLN A 87 7.43 -2.12 2.45
N ILE A 88 7.90 -2.66 3.57
CA ILE A 88 9.23 -2.34 4.12
C ILE A 88 10.32 -2.67 3.10
N LYS A 89 10.22 -3.82 2.41
CA LYS A 89 11.16 -4.18 1.34
C LYS A 89 11.14 -3.16 0.20
N ARG A 90 9.96 -2.70 -0.22
CA ARG A 90 9.83 -1.66 -1.26
C ARG A 90 10.47 -0.34 -0.85
N VAL A 91 10.18 0.13 0.36
CA VAL A 91 10.78 1.37 0.92
C VAL A 91 12.30 1.27 0.92
N ARG A 92 12.84 0.14 1.41
CA ARG A 92 14.29 -0.10 1.40
C ARG A 92 14.89 -0.07 -0.01
N ASN A 93 14.25 -0.73 -0.96
CA ASN A 93 14.73 -0.78 -2.35
C ASN A 93 14.67 0.59 -3.03
N ALA A 94 13.62 1.38 -2.76
CA ALA A 94 13.50 2.75 -3.24
C ALA A 94 14.64 3.62 -2.66
N ALA A 95 14.90 3.52 -1.35
CA ALA A 95 16.00 4.23 -0.71
C ALA A 95 17.38 3.80 -1.25
N LYS A 96 17.56 2.51 -1.55
CA LYS A 96 18.79 2.00 -2.20
C LYS A 96 18.98 2.61 -3.59
N LYS A 97 17.92 2.60 -4.41
CA LYS A 97 17.96 3.21 -5.75
C LYS A 97 18.26 4.70 -5.67
N GLY A 98 17.62 5.42 -4.74
CA GLY A 98 17.88 6.84 -4.49
C GLY A 98 19.35 7.10 -4.15
N ALA A 99 19.94 6.31 -3.25
CA ALA A 99 21.36 6.46 -2.91
C ALA A 99 22.26 6.27 -4.13
N VAL A 100 22.03 5.23 -4.94
CA VAL A 100 22.80 5.00 -6.19
C VAL A 100 22.72 6.21 -7.14
N ILE A 101 21.56 6.87 -7.23
CA ILE A 101 21.42 8.09 -8.04
C ILE A 101 22.24 9.24 -7.45
N MET A 102 22.23 9.43 -6.12
CA MET A 102 23.04 10.46 -5.48
C MET A 102 24.54 10.21 -5.70
N ASP A 103 24.95 8.95 -5.78
CA ASP A 103 26.35 8.54 -5.94
C ASP A 103 26.92 8.84 -7.34
N THR A 104 26.07 9.16 -8.33
CA THR A 104 26.54 9.50 -9.68
C THR A 104 27.06 10.93 -9.81
N VAL A 105 26.80 11.79 -8.83
CA VAL A 105 27.18 13.20 -8.86
C VAL A 105 28.58 13.38 -8.26
N GLN A 106 29.47 14.09 -8.96
CA GLN A 106 30.75 14.50 -8.38
C GLN A 106 30.57 15.73 -7.51
N ARG A 107 31.14 15.74 -6.30
CA ARG A 107 30.97 16.84 -5.34
C ARG A 107 31.50 18.17 -5.87
N THR A 108 32.51 18.14 -6.74
CA THR A 108 33.10 19.31 -7.40
C THR A 108 32.13 20.06 -8.30
N ASP A 109 31.09 19.37 -8.78
CA ASP A 109 30.12 19.93 -9.72
C ASP A 109 28.96 20.64 -9.00
N LEU A 110 28.97 20.64 -7.66
CA LEU A 110 27.91 21.19 -6.82
C LEU A 110 28.30 22.52 -6.20
N THR A 111 27.32 23.41 -6.05
CA THR A 111 27.47 24.55 -5.14
C THR A 111 27.51 24.07 -3.69
N GLU A 112 27.98 24.91 -2.78
CA GLU A 112 28.05 24.58 -1.35
C GLU A 112 26.68 24.16 -0.78
N GLN A 113 25.63 24.90 -1.14
CA GLN A 113 24.26 24.58 -0.73
C GLN A 113 23.79 23.23 -1.30
N GLN A 114 24.06 22.95 -2.57
CA GLN A 114 23.69 21.68 -3.19
C GLN A 114 24.46 20.50 -2.59
N ALA A 115 25.73 20.70 -2.23
CA ALA A 115 26.53 19.68 -1.55
C ALA A 115 25.97 19.36 -0.16
N LEU A 116 25.51 20.36 0.58
CA LEU A 116 24.86 20.16 1.89
C LEU A 116 23.54 19.39 1.75
N GLU A 117 22.70 19.76 0.78
CA GLU A 117 21.45 19.05 0.49
C GLU A 117 21.69 17.60 0.03
N HIS A 118 22.74 17.37 -0.75
CA HIS A 118 23.19 16.05 -1.18
C HIS A 118 23.55 15.18 0.02
N ASP A 119 24.42 15.67 0.92
CA ASP A 119 24.86 14.95 2.11
C ASP A 119 23.69 14.63 3.05
N ALA A 120 22.80 15.60 3.29
CA ALA A 120 21.62 15.42 4.12
C ALA A 120 20.67 14.36 3.54
N THR A 121 20.39 14.44 2.24
CA THR A 121 19.53 13.48 1.54
C THR A 121 20.13 12.08 1.58
N ARG A 122 21.45 11.95 1.35
CA ARG A 122 22.16 10.67 1.41
C ARG A 122 22.14 10.08 2.81
N GLY A 123 22.27 10.90 3.85
CA GLY A 123 22.11 10.49 5.24
C GLY A 123 20.72 9.91 5.55
N ILE A 124 19.65 10.58 5.09
CA ILE A 124 18.27 10.08 5.25
C ILE A 124 18.08 8.73 4.53
N LEU A 125 18.57 8.62 3.29
CA LEU A 125 18.47 7.38 2.52
C LEU A 125 19.21 6.23 3.23
N ALA A 126 20.40 6.47 3.77
CA ALA A 126 21.16 5.50 4.54
C ALA A 126 20.43 5.06 5.83
N ALA A 127 19.81 6.02 6.54
CA ALA A 127 19.01 5.74 7.73
C ALA A 127 17.81 4.84 7.40
N ILE A 128 17.05 5.16 6.34
CA ILE A 128 15.92 4.33 5.88
C ILE A 128 16.38 2.92 5.53
N GLN A 129 17.48 2.78 4.78
CA GLN A 129 18.01 1.48 4.41
C GLN A 129 18.36 0.64 5.64
N THR A 130 18.96 1.27 6.65
CA THR A 130 19.39 0.61 7.89
C THR A 130 18.20 0.21 8.76
N ALA A 131 17.30 1.15 9.04
CA ALA A 131 16.12 0.94 9.87
C ALA A 131 15.15 -0.09 9.24
N SER A 132 15.10 -0.14 7.91
CA SER A 132 14.22 -1.07 7.21
C SER A 132 14.76 -2.49 7.16
N LYS A 133 16.01 -2.80 7.55
CA LYS A 133 16.56 -4.19 7.48
C LYS A 133 15.75 -5.14 8.38
N PRO A 134 15.41 -6.36 7.92
CA PRO A 134 14.66 -7.30 8.74
C PRO A 134 15.57 -7.76 9.89
N ARG A 135 15.20 -7.45 11.14
CA ARG A 135 15.85 -8.03 12.31
C ARG A 135 15.23 -9.40 12.59
N LYS A 136 16.06 -10.44 12.71
CA LYS A 136 15.61 -11.69 13.34
C LYS A 136 15.41 -11.39 14.81
N ASN A 137 14.17 -11.49 15.30
CA ASN A 137 13.91 -11.32 16.72
C ASN A 137 14.36 -12.59 17.44
N THR A 138 15.56 -12.57 18.01
CA THR A 138 16.13 -13.69 18.78
C THR A 138 15.34 -14.00 20.05
N ASN A 139 14.47 -13.07 20.49
CA ASN A 139 13.56 -13.26 21.63
C ASN A 139 12.23 -13.94 21.27
N ALA A 140 11.95 -14.22 20.00
CA ALA A 140 10.71 -14.88 19.58
C ALA A 140 10.61 -16.36 20.01
N SER A 141 11.70 -16.95 20.54
CA SER A 141 11.68 -18.29 21.17
C SER A 141 11.23 -18.28 22.62
N ARG A 142 11.12 -17.11 23.26
CA ARG A 142 10.46 -16.98 24.56
C ARG A 142 8.97 -16.84 24.27
N SER A 143 8.16 -17.78 24.75
CA SER A 143 6.70 -17.75 24.67
C SER A 143 6.21 -16.34 25.04
N ASN A 144 5.76 -15.57 24.05
CA ASN A 144 5.25 -14.23 24.31
C ASN A 144 3.94 -14.37 25.10
N ALA A 145 3.94 -13.81 26.30
CA ALA A 145 2.76 -13.56 27.12
C ALA A 145 1.94 -12.40 26.54
N ASP A 146 1.65 -12.43 25.23
CA ASP A 146 0.68 -11.51 24.64
C ASP A 146 -0.71 -12.13 24.85
N PRO A 147 -1.55 -11.60 25.76
CA PRO A 147 -2.86 -12.16 26.07
C PRO A 147 -3.82 -12.15 24.87
N GLN A 148 -3.48 -11.47 23.77
CA GLN A 148 -4.29 -11.39 22.56
C GLN A 148 -3.90 -12.43 21.49
N VAL A 149 -2.74 -13.09 21.63
CA VAL A 149 -2.29 -14.13 20.70
C VAL A 149 -2.61 -15.49 21.31
N LYS A 150 -3.79 -16.03 20.98
CA LYS A 150 -4.10 -17.44 21.27
C LYS A 150 -3.32 -18.32 20.29
N LEU A 151 -2.44 -19.16 20.85
CA LEU A 151 -1.74 -20.22 20.12
C LEU A 151 -2.71 -21.35 19.73
#